data_AF-A0A446BQ08-F1
#
_entry.id   AF-A0A446BQ08-F1
#
_cell.length_a   1.000
_cell.length_b   1.000
_cell.length_c   1.000
_cell.angle_alpha   90.00
_cell.angle_beta   90.00
_cell.angle_gamma   90.00
#
_symmetry.space_group_name_H-M   'P 1'
#
loop_
_entity.id
_entity.type
_entity.pdbx_description
1 polymer ?
#
loop_
_entity_poly.entity_id
_entity_poly.type
_entity_poly.pdbx_seq_one_letter_code
_entity_poly.pdbx_strand_id
1 'polypeptide(L)'
;MAPITDVNDVAFTDELKRTRSAEEAVIAYSQQDTRDLSSAVVRCTPAHVGGNTWHTGGSDPNAPEHLTVEYKDRNGNHVTTKHIDRNGNAC
;
A
#
# COMPACT_ATOMS: atom_id res chain seq x y z
N MET A 1 19.76 -4.57 4.09
CA MET A 1 18.44 -4.11 3.61
C MET A 1 17.61 -3.84 4.84
N ALA A 2 16.96 -2.68 4.89
CA ALA A 2 16.11 -2.30 6.00
C ALA A 2 14.67 -2.22 5.46
N PRO A 3 13.70 -2.87 6.10
CA PRO A 3 12.30 -2.73 5.72
C PRO A 3 11.84 -1.29 5.96
N ILE A 4 10.70 -0.92 5.37
CA ILE A 4 10.06 0.34 5.70
C ILE A 4 9.58 0.26 7.14
N THR A 5 10.08 1.14 8.01
CA THR A 5 9.68 1.18 9.43
C THR A 5 9.07 2.51 9.84
N ASP A 6 9.22 3.55 9.02
CA ASP A 6 8.67 4.88 9.27
C ASP A 6 7.46 5.13 8.35
N VAL A 7 6.39 5.65 8.92
CA VAL A 7 5.21 6.10 8.18
C VAL A 7 5.53 7.28 7.25
N ASN A 8 6.61 8.03 7.51
CA ASN A 8 7.08 9.10 6.63
C ASN A 8 7.55 8.58 5.26
N ASP A 9 7.95 7.31 5.17
CA ASP A 9 8.32 6.64 3.91
C ASP A 9 7.10 6.06 3.17
N VAL A 10 5.89 6.24 3.72
CA VAL A 10 4.62 5.85 3.12
C VAL A 10 3.85 7.09 2.68
N ALA A 11 3.70 7.25 1.36
CA ALA A 11 2.92 8.31 0.74
C ALA A 11 1.59 7.78 0.20
N PHE A 12 0.64 8.67 -0.01
CA PHE A 12 -0.66 8.36 -0.61
C PHE A 12 -0.86 9.21 -1.86
N THR A 13 -1.49 8.65 -2.91
CA THR A 13 -1.88 9.47 -4.07
C THR A 13 -2.96 10.49 -3.73
N ASP A 14 -3.69 10.26 -2.64
CA ASP A 14 -4.60 11.23 -2.02
C ASP A 14 -4.35 11.23 -0.50
N GLU A 15 -3.58 12.20 -0.01
CA GLU A 15 -3.20 12.33 1.40
C GLU A 15 -4.40 12.55 2.33
N LEU A 16 -5.55 13.04 1.83
CA LEU A 16 -6.77 13.17 2.64
C LEU A 16 -7.36 11.80 3.02
N LYS A 17 -6.93 10.73 2.35
CA LYS A 17 -7.36 9.35 2.58
C LYS A 17 -6.32 8.53 3.34
N ARG A 18 -5.23 9.17 3.77
CA ARG A 18 -4.23 8.55 4.64
C ARG A 18 -4.89 8.04 5.92
N THR A 19 -4.66 6.78 6.23
CA THR A 19 -5.18 6.13 7.43
C THR A 19 -4.09 5.33 8.10
N ARG A 20 -4.10 5.30 9.43
CA ARG A 20 -3.15 4.53 10.23
C ARG A 20 -3.15 3.05 9.89
N SER A 21 -4.32 2.47 9.64
CA SER A 21 -4.42 1.06 9.26
C SER A 21 -3.74 0.75 7.93
N ALA A 22 -3.77 1.68 6.97
CA ALA A 22 -3.08 1.49 5.70
C ALA A 22 -1.55 1.57 5.87
N GLU A 23 -1.06 2.51 6.66
CA GLU A 23 0.37 2.61 6.99
C GLU A 23 0.87 1.34 7.69
N GLU A 24 0.13 0.85 8.69
CA GLU A 24 0.47 -0.36 9.44
C GLU A 24 0.51 -1.59 8.51
N ALA A 25 -0.44 -1.73 7.58
CA ALA A 25 -0.44 -2.83 6.62
C ALA A 25 0.74 -2.76 5.63
N VAL A 26 1.07 -1.55 5.13
CA VAL A 26 2.22 -1.34 4.24
C VAL A 26 3.53 -1.69 4.92
N ILE A 27 3.71 -1.24 6.18
CA ILE A 27 4.90 -1.52 6.99
C ILE A 27 4.99 -3.03 7.27
N ALA A 28 3.89 -3.66 7.69
CA ALA A 28 3.84 -5.09 7.96
C ALA A 28 4.21 -5.94 6.74
N TYR A 29 3.73 -5.58 5.54
CA TYR A 29 4.14 -6.26 4.31
C TYR A 29 5.63 -6.07 4.03
N SER A 30 6.14 -4.83 4.18
CA SER A 30 7.54 -4.53 3.88
C SER A 30 8.53 -5.29 4.75
N GLN A 31 8.13 -5.64 5.99
CA GLN A 31 8.93 -6.45 6.92
C GLN A 31 8.99 -7.94 6.52
N GLN A 32 8.02 -8.42 5.75
CA GLN A 32 7.94 -9.79 5.26
C GLN A 32 8.63 -9.96 3.89
N ASP A 33 8.72 -8.88 3.12
CA ASP A 33 9.34 -8.90 1.80
C ASP A 33 10.88 -8.92 1.91
N THR A 34 11.53 -9.74 1.09
CA THR A 34 12.99 -9.87 1.11
C THR A 34 13.70 -8.90 0.15
N ARG A 35 12.97 -8.06 -0.59
CA ARG A 35 13.53 -7.07 -1.54
C ARG A 35 13.93 -5.77 -0.84
N ASP A 36 14.71 -4.93 -1.52
CA ASP A 36 15.17 -3.64 -0.97
C ASP A 36 14.06 -2.59 -1.15
N LEU A 37 13.11 -2.58 -0.21
CA LEU A 37 11.99 -1.64 -0.21
C LEU A 37 12.33 -0.48 0.72
N SER A 38 12.45 0.73 0.17
CA SER A 38 12.83 1.94 0.92
C SER A 38 11.69 2.94 1.05
N SER A 39 10.69 2.90 0.16
CA SER A 39 9.49 3.74 0.27
C SER A 39 8.30 3.09 -0.42
N ALA A 40 7.11 3.55 -0.07
CA ALA A 40 5.85 3.05 -0.60
C ALA A 40 4.91 4.20 -1.00
N VAL A 41 4.12 3.97 -2.05
CA VAL A 41 3.04 4.86 -2.47
C VAL A 41 1.75 4.05 -2.54
N VAL A 42 0.81 4.37 -1.64
CA VAL A 42 -0.53 3.80 -1.64
C VAL A 42 -1.36 4.50 -2.73
N ARG A 43 -1.87 3.71 -3.66
CA ARG A 43 -2.75 4.16 -4.74
C ARG A 43 -4.20 4.11 -4.25
N CYS A 44 -4.75 5.29 -3.93
CA CYS A 44 -6.16 5.44 -3.59
C CYS A 44 -7.01 5.31 -4.86
N THR A 45 -8.22 4.75 -4.72
CA THR A 45 -9.16 4.68 -5.85
C THR A 45 -9.58 6.08 -6.32
N PRO A 46 -9.94 6.26 -7.60
CA PRO A 46 -10.38 7.56 -8.10
C PRO A 46 -11.61 8.11 -7.37
N ALA A 47 -11.68 9.43 -7.21
CA ALA A 47 -12.74 10.13 -6.47
C ALA A 47 -14.17 9.85 -6.96
N HIS A 48 -14.36 9.45 -8.22
CA HIS A 48 -15.67 9.07 -8.77
C HIS A 48 -16.27 7.81 -8.12
N VAL A 49 -15.47 7.03 -7.36
CA VAL A 49 -15.90 5.89 -6.54
C VAL A 49 -15.87 6.26 -5.04
N GLY A 50 -15.95 7.55 -4.68
CA GLY A 50 -15.84 8.03 -3.30
C GLY A 50 -14.41 8.21 -2.78
N GLY A 51 -13.41 7.80 -3.59
CA GLY A 51 -11.98 7.97 -3.29
C GLY A 51 -11.57 7.27 -2.01
N ASN A 52 -11.50 5.95 -2.01
CA ASN A 52 -11.14 5.17 -0.83
C ASN A 52 -9.74 4.58 -0.98
N THR A 53 -8.98 4.65 0.11
CA THR A 53 -7.69 4.00 0.28
C THR A 53 -7.84 2.48 0.21
N TRP A 54 -8.77 1.95 1.01
CA TRP A 54 -9.16 0.57 1.00
C TRP A 54 -10.28 0.33 -0.01
N HIS A 55 -10.14 -0.69 -0.85
CA HIS A 55 -11.11 -0.98 -1.91
C HIS A 55 -11.24 -2.47 -2.20
N THR A 56 -12.41 -2.87 -2.67
CA THR A 56 -12.63 -4.19 -3.24
C THR A 56 -12.29 -4.15 -4.73
N GLY A 57 -11.59 -5.17 -5.21
CA GLY A 57 -11.12 -5.23 -6.59
C GLY A 57 -12.17 -5.80 -7.54
N GLY A 58 -12.29 -5.22 -8.73
CA GLY A 58 -13.05 -5.80 -9.84
C GLY A 58 -14.57 -5.79 -9.66
N SER A 59 -15.23 -6.78 -10.26
CA SER A 59 -16.70 -6.89 -10.31
C SER A 59 -17.29 -7.79 -9.22
N ASP A 60 -16.45 -8.42 -8.39
CA ASP A 60 -16.91 -9.30 -7.31
C ASP A 60 -17.17 -8.48 -6.05
N PRO A 61 -18.44 -8.30 -5.63
CA PRO A 61 -18.77 -7.54 -4.43
C PRO A 61 -18.31 -8.23 -3.14
N ASN A 62 -17.90 -9.50 -3.19
CA ASN A 62 -17.43 -10.27 -2.04
C ASN A 62 -15.91 -10.35 -1.95
N ALA A 63 -15.18 -9.75 -2.91
CA ALA A 63 -13.73 -9.73 -2.85
C ALA A 63 -13.27 -9.01 -1.56
N PRO A 64 -12.25 -9.54 -0.87
CA PRO A 64 -11.73 -8.88 0.31
C PRO A 64 -11.16 -7.51 -0.05
N GLU A 65 -11.37 -6.58 0.86
CA GLU A 65 -10.86 -5.21 0.74
C GLU A 65 -9.34 -5.20 0.87
N HIS A 66 -8.67 -4.43 0.02
CA HIS A 66 -7.21 -4.32 -0.03
C HIS A 66 -6.74 -2.91 -0.40
N LEU A 67 -5.44 -2.67 -0.21
CA LEU A 67 -4.71 -1.54 -0.76
C LEU A 67 -4.08 -1.92 -2.09
N THR A 68 -3.84 -0.94 -2.96
CA THR A 68 -2.86 -1.08 -4.05
C THR A 68 -1.63 -0.26 -3.68
N VAL A 69 -0.46 -0.89 -3.59
CA VAL A 69 0.76 -0.26 -3.06
C VAL A 69 1.91 -0.44 -4.03
N GLU A 70 2.52 0.67 -4.42
CA GLU A 70 3.75 0.71 -5.22
C GLU A 70 4.96 0.85 -4.29
N TYR A 71 5.89 -0.09 -4.33
CA TYR A 71 7.13 -0.03 -3.55
C TYR A 71 8.32 0.37 -4.42
N LYS A 72 9.24 1.12 -3.83
CA LYS A 72 10.43 1.66 -4.48
C LYS A 72 11.70 1.36 -3.70
N ASP A 73 12.82 1.28 -4.42
CA ASP A 73 14.16 1.21 -3.82
C ASP A 73 14.62 2.58 -3.29
N ARG A 74 15.79 2.61 -2.66
CA ARG A 74 16.38 3.85 -2.10
C ARG A 74 16.71 4.93 -3.14
N ASN A 75 16.80 4.56 -4.42
CA ASN A 75 17.05 5.49 -5.51
C ASN A 75 15.74 6.00 -6.13
N GLY A 76 14.58 5.57 -5.60
CA GLY A 76 13.27 5.90 -6.11
C GLY A 76 12.81 5.05 -7.30
N ASN A 77 13.54 3.98 -7.65
CA ASN A 77 13.13 3.10 -8.74
C ASN A 77 11.98 2.20 -8.29
N HIS A 78 11.04 1.94 -9.21
CA HIS A 78 9.98 0.97 -8.97
C HIS A 78 10.55 -0.43 -8.75
N VAL A 79 10.14 -1.09 -7.66
CA VAL A 79 10.49 -2.48 -7.37
C VAL A 79 9.32 -3.41 -7.66
N THR A 80 8.11 -3.06 -7.17
CA THR A 80 6.93 -3.91 -7.31
C THR A 80 5.65 -3.15 -6.99
N THR A 81 4.52 -3.64 -7.50
CA THR A 81 3.18 -3.29 -7.01
C THR A 81 2.54 -4.49 -6.35
N LYS A 82 1.87 -4.29 -5.22
CA LYS A 82 1.17 -5.33 -4.47
C LYS A 82 -0.21 -4.90 -4.05
N HIS A 83 -1.15 -5.85 -4.05
CA HIS A 83 -2.38 -5.70 -3.30
C HIS A 83 -2.16 -6.24 -1.90
N ILE A 84 -2.54 -5.48 -0.88
CA ILE A 84 -2.26 -5.80 0.52
C ILE A 84 -3.55 -5.78 1.32
N ASP A 85 -3.82 -6.85 2.05
CA ASP A 85 -4.94 -6.94 2.98
C ASP A 85 -4.72 -6.10 4.25
N ARG A 86 -5.73 -6.07 5.13
CA ARG A 86 -5.67 -5.34 6.40
C ARG A 86 -4.63 -5.86 7.40
N ASN A 87 -4.08 -7.04 7.17
CA ASN A 87 -3.07 -7.67 8.02
C ASN A 87 -1.65 -7.50 7.45
N GLY A 88 -1.49 -6.83 6.30
CA GLY A 88 -0.19 -6.68 5.66
C GLY A 88 0.23 -7.89 4.80
N ASN A 89 -0.71 -8.75 4.38
CA ASN A 89 -0.42 -9.87 3.50
C ASN A 89 -0.74 -9.53 2.04
N ALA A 90 0.04 -10.07 1.10
CA ALA A 90 -0.31 -9.99 -0.30
C ALA A 90 -1.57 -10.83 -0.63
N CYS A 91 -2.45 -10.28 -1.46
CA CYS A 91 -3.65 -10.93 -1.98
C CYS A 91 -3.75 -10.90 -3.51
#